data_AF-A0AAD6I9V3-F1
#
_entry.id   AF-A0AAD6I9V3-F1
#
_cell.length_a   1.000
_cell.length_b   1.000
_cell.length_c   1.000
_cell.angle_alpha   90.00
_cell.angle_beta   90.00
_cell.angle_gamma   90.00
#
_symmetry.space_group_name_H-M   'P 1'
#
loop_
_entity.id
_entity.type
_entity.pdbx_description
1 polymer ?
#
loop_
_entity_poly.entity_id
_entity_poly.type
_entity_poly.pdbx_seq_one_letter_code
_entity_poly.pdbx_strand_id
1 'polypeptide(L)'
;MAASLPAPTDRIRSVLEKCFDWCGLGIYRVFGSDPTHVYVFMNCPNVELPSLTVQLWEAGSQIEYYAGSQSLELNTFDSSTGLLEVPFAHLAKSRPETVELENGGMYARDLASYTLHMVSDAWYRVITDTRLAFRIVKGLAIMFVFATREELRGWAKMVLPKDRGLEKMVAEMGTLKIGVNFAFQN
;
A
#
# COMPACT_ATOMS: atom_id res chain seq x y z
N MET A 1 -34.25 13.68 -7.32
CA MET A 1 -33.45 12.57 -7.87
C MET A 1 -32.03 13.06 -8.02
N ALA A 2 -31.18 12.75 -7.05
CA ALA A 2 -29.75 13.00 -7.11
C ALA A 2 -29.07 11.64 -7.35
N ALA A 3 -28.31 11.53 -8.43
CA ALA A 3 -27.52 10.34 -8.71
C ALA A 3 -26.49 10.17 -7.59
N SER A 4 -26.57 9.07 -6.85
CA SER A 4 -25.60 8.69 -5.82
C SER A 4 -24.26 8.40 -6.48
N LEU A 5 -23.23 9.16 -6.12
CA LEU A 5 -21.85 8.84 -6.48
C LEU A 5 -21.46 7.49 -5.86
N PRO A 6 -20.69 6.63 -6.56
CA PRO A 6 -20.19 5.39 -5.99
C PRO A 6 -19.32 5.70 -4.75
N ALA A 7 -19.42 4.88 -3.71
CA ALA A 7 -18.71 5.10 -2.47
C ALA A 7 -17.19 5.08 -2.73
N PRO A 8 -16.37 5.85 -1.97
CA PRO A 8 -14.92 5.96 -2.15
C PRO A 8 -14.14 4.61 -2.22
N THR A 9 -14.75 3.51 -1.78
CA THR A 9 -14.25 2.12 -1.83
C THR A 9 -14.23 1.53 -3.25
N ASP A 10 -15.14 1.96 -4.13
CA ASP A 10 -15.31 1.37 -5.47
C ASP A 10 -14.12 1.70 -6.40
N ARG A 11 -13.46 2.83 -6.17
CA ARG A 11 -12.32 3.24 -6.99
C ARG A 11 -11.04 2.48 -6.67
N ILE A 12 -10.76 2.21 -5.39
CA ILE A 12 -9.64 1.34 -5.00
C ILE A 12 -9.87 -0.06 -5.54
N ARG A 13 -11.09 -0.60 -5.37
CA ARG A 13 -11.49 -1.89 -5.93
C ARG A 13 -11.26 -1.92 -7.44
N SER A 14 -11.72 -0.91 -8.18
CA SER A 14 -11.53 -0.84 -9.63
C SER A 14 -10.06 -0.83 -10.06
N VAL A 15 -9.17 -0.16 -9.32
CA VAL A 15 -7.73 -0.20 -9.62
C VAL A 15 -7.17 -1.60 -9.37
N LEU A 16 -7.45 -2.20 -8.20
CA LEU A 16 -6.97 -3.54 -7.87
C LEU A 16 -7.45 -4.60 -8.88
N GLU A 17 -8.72 -4.54 -9.30
CA GLU A 17 -9.32 -5.47 -10.27
C GLU A 17 -8.84 -5.27 -11.71
N LYS A 18 -8.19 -4.12 -12.01
CA LYS A 18 -7.51 -3.86 -13.29
C LYS A 18 -6.06 -4.31 -13.27
N CYS A 19 -5.39 -4.17 -12.12
CA CYS A 19 -3.99 -4.57 -11.96
C CYS A 19 -3.82 -6.08 -11.78
N PHE A 20 -4.84 -6.76 -11.24
CA PHE A 20 -4.77 -8.19 -10.93
C PHE A 20 -6.01 -8.94 -11.43
N ASP A 21 -5.78 -10.14 -11.97
CA ASP A 21 -6.86 -11.10 -12.18
C ASP A 21 -7.49 -11.51 -10.84
N TRP A 22 -6.64 -11.70 -9.84
CA TRP A 22 -7.02 -11.92 -8.45
C TRP A 22 -5.93 -11.36 -7.51
N CYS A 23 -6.32 -10.69 -6.44
CA CYS A 23 -5.42 -10.30 -5.36
C CYS A 23 -6.06 -10.55 -3.98
N GLY A 24 -5.25 -10.54 -2.93
CA GLY A 24 -5.75 -10.61 -1.56
C GLY A 24 -5.02 -9.66 -0.62
N LEU A 25 -5.73 -9.14 0.37
CA LEU A 25 -5.13 -8.32 1.43
C LEU A 25 -4.27 -9.20 2.35
N GLY A 26 -2.95 -8.98 2.30
CA GLY A 26 -1.96 -9.76 3.05
C GLY A 26 -1.43 -9.06 4.30
N ILE A 27 -1.33 -7.72 4.26
CA ILE A 27 -0.79 -6.91 5.37
C ILE A 27 -1.71 -5.71 5.58
N TYR A 28 -2.02 -5.38 6.84
CA TYR A 28 -2.49 -4.06 7.22
C TYR A 28 -1.71 -3.60 8.45
N ARG A 29 -1.09 -2.42 8.40
CA ARG A 29 -0.35 -1.85 9.53
C ARG A 29 -0.38 -0.33 9.53
N VAL A 30 -0.16 0.23 10.72
CA VAL A 30 0.02 1.66 10.92
C VAL A 30 1.51 1.97 10.98
N PHE A 31 1.94 2.99 10.26
CA PHE A 31 3.31 3.47 10.22
C PHE A 31 3.34 4.96 10.58
N GLY A 32 4.21 5.33 11.52
CA GLY A 32 4.48 6.71 11.88
C GLY A 32 5.68 7.29 11.14
N SER A 33 5.95 8.57 11.37
CA SER A 33 7.12 9.24 10.81
C SER A 33 8.43 8.61 11.27
N ASP A 34 9.31 8.36 10.30
CA ASP A 34 10.70 8.00 10.51
C ASP A 34 11.51 8.69 9.40
N PRO A 35 11.96 9.93 9.63
CA PRO A 35 12.69 10.70 8.62
C PRO A 35 14.13 10.21 8.44
N THR A 36 14.60 9.27 9.24
CA THR A 36 15.99 8.79 9.22
C THR A 36 16.20 7.57 8.33
N HIS A 37 15.15 6.79 8.07
CA HIS A 37 15.25 5.54 7.32
C HIS A 37 14.38 5.55 6.07
N VAL A 38 14.75 4.70 5.11
CA VAL A 38 14.01 4.47 3.87
C VAL A 38 13.61 3.01 3.81
N TYR A 39 12.37 2.76 3.42
CA TYR A 39 11.77 1.44 3.48
C TYR A 39 11.19 1.00 2.14
N VAL A 40 11.12 -0.32 1.94
CA VAL A 40 10.28 -1.00 0.95
C VAL A 40 9.49 -2.11 1.63
N PHE A 41 8.35 -2.51 1.05
CA PHE A 41 7.65 -3.72 1.50
C PHE A 41 8.30 -4.97 0.92
N MET A 42 8.82 -4.87 -0.31
CA MET A 42 9.35 -6.00 -1.05
C MET A 42 10.59 -5.61 -1.86
N ASN A 43 11.45 -6.59 -2.10
CA ASN A 43 12.63 -6.47 -2.94
C ASN A 43 12.68 -7.65 -3.92
N CYS A 44 11.92 -7.54 -5.00
CA CYS A 44 11.76 -8.57 -6.02
C CYS A 44 11.58 -7.92 -7.41
N PRO A 45 12.65 -7.34 -7.99
CA PRO A 45 12.55 -6.53 -9.20
C PRO A 45 12.10 -7.31 -10.45
N ASN A 46 12.31 -8.63 -10.48
CA ASN A 46 12.06 -9.47 -11.66
C ASN A 46 10.67 -10.12 -11.71
N VAL A 47 9.76 -9.75 -10.81
CA VAL A 47 8.38 -10.25 -10.80
C VAL A 47 7.47 -9.21 -11.44
N GLU A 48 6.62 -9.65 -12.37
CA GLU A 48 5.58 -8.82 -12.99
C GLU A 48 4.52 -8.50 -11.92
N LEU A 49 4.68 -7.33 -11.29
CA LEU A 49 3.83 -6.74 -10.26
C LEU A 49 3.33 -7.75 -9.19
N PRO A 50 4.16 -8.11 -8.20
CA PRO A 50 3.78 -9.09 -7.19
C PRO A 50 2.70 -8.57 -6.23
N SER A 51 2.65 -7.26 -6.02
CA SER A 51 1.73 -6.64 -5.04
C SER A 51 1.65 -5.12 -5.19
N LEU A 52 0.61 -4.55 -4.58
CA LEU A 52 0.32 -3.13 -4.48
C LEU A 52 0.03 -2.73 -3.04
N THR A 53 0.48 -1.56 -2.62
CA THR A 53 0.12 -0.96 -1.34
C THR A 53 -0.94 0.11 -1.55
N VAL A 54 -2.09 -0.01 -0.87
CA VAL A 54 -3.06 1.06 -0.66
C VAL A 54 -2.74 1.72 0.68
N GLN A 55 -2.54 3.02 0.70
CA GLN A 55 -2.11 3.77 1.88
C GLN A 55 -3.17 4.82 2.24
N LEU A 56 -3.53 4.93 3.50
CA LEU A 56 -4.43 5.96 4.03
C LEU A 56 -3.61 6.90 4.93
N TRP A 57 -3.59 8.18 4.61
CA TRP A 57 -2.74 9.17 5.27
C TRP A 57 -3.52 10.21 6.02
N GLU A 58 -3.02 10.56 7.21
CA GLU A 58 -3.49 11.70 7.98
C GLU A 58 -3.21 13.02 7.22
N ALA A 59 -4.10 14.00 7.36
CA ALA A 59 -3.90 15.33 6.81
C ALA A 59 -2.64 16.01 7.41
N GLY A 60 -1.90 16.74 6.57
CA GLY A 60 -0.62 17.37 6.93
C GLY A 60 0.57 16.41 6.94
N SER A 61 0.39 15.17 6.45
CA SER A 61 1.50 14.21 6.28
C SER A 61 2.43 14.60 5.14
N GLN A 62 3.66 14.11 5.22
CA GLN A 62 4.69 14.30 4.21
C GLN A 62 5.42 12.98 3.98
N ILE A 63 5.47 12.55 2.73
CA ILE A 63 6.15 11.33 2.29
C ILE A 63 7.13 11.67 1.17
N GLU A 64 8.24 10.97 1.14
CA GLU A 64 9.14 10.96 0.00
C GLU A 64 9.11 9.59 -0.68
N TYR A 65 9.01 9.60 -2.00
CA TYR A 65 9.16 8.43 -2.84
C TYR A 65 10.46 8.52 -3.62
N TYR A 66 11.21 7.42 -3.69
CA TYR A 66 12.44 7.34 -4.48
C TYR A 66 12.10 6.75 -5.84
N ALA A 67 11.77 7.62 -6.80
CA ALA A 67 11.29 7.18 -8.10
C ALA A 67 12.32 6.29 -8.83
N GLY A 68 11.81 5.24 -9.48
CA GLY A 68 12.61 4.25 -10.19
C GLY A 68 13.20 3.15 -9.30
N SER A 69 13.12 3.27 -7.98
CA SER A 69 13.62 2.25 -7.05
C SER A 69 12.93 0.90 -7.17
N GLN A 70 11.66 0.87 -7.61
CA GLN A 70 10.89 -0.35 -7.81
C GLN A 70 11.48 -1.29 -8.89
N SER A 71 12.35 -0.76 -9.75
CA SER A 71 13.04 -1.49 -10.81
C SER A 71 14.48 -1.84 -10.45
N LEU A 72 14.93 -1.50 -9.24
CA LEU A 72 16.28 -1.78 -8.77
C LEU A 72 16.30 -3.04 -7.91
N GLU A 73 17.39 -3.79 -8.00
CA GLU A 73 17.76 -4.76 -6.98
C GLU A 73 18.43 -4.01 -5.82
N LEU A 74 17.74 -3.92 -4.69
CA LEU A 74 18.22 -3.16 -3.53
C LEU A 74 18.93 -4.09 -2.55
N ASN A 75 19.93 -3.58 -1.82
CA ASN A 75 20.40 -4.30 -0.63
C ASN A 75 19.47 -3.92 0.52
N THR A 76 18.76 -4.91 1.06
CA THR A 76 17.74 -4.71 2.10
C THR A 76 18.03 -5.53 3.34
N PHE A 77 17.55 -5.04 4.49
CA PHE A 77 17.63 -5.75 5.76
C PHE A 77 16.33 -5.61 6.54
N ASP A 78 16.04 -6.60 7.37
CA ASP A 78 14.84 -6.63 8.20
C ASP A 78 14.88 -5.50 9.24
N SER A 79 13.79 -4.72 9.31
CA SER A 79 13.61 -3.71 10.36
C SER A 79 12.59 -4.16 11.40
N SER A 80 12.60 -3.52 12.56
CA SER A 80 11.61 -3.77 13.62
C SER A 80 10.18 -3.38 13.23
N THR A 81 10.01 -2.64 12.13
CA THR A 81 8.69 -2.22 11.63
C THR A 81 8.00 -3.32 10.81
N GLY A 82 8.71 -4.40 10.48
CA GLY A 82 8.25 -5.43 9.54
C GLY A 82 8.39 -5.01 8.07
N LEU A 83 9.05 -3.89 7.79
CA LEU A 83 9.49 -3.47 6.47
C LEU A 83 10.96 -3.82 6.25
N LEU A 84 11.39 -3.77 5.00
CA LEU A 84 12.78 -3.87 4.60
C LEU A 84 13.39 -2.47 4.53
N GLU A 85 14.45 -2.22 5.28
CA GLU A 85 15.18 -0.97 5.22
C GLU A 85 16.18 -0.96 4.06
N VAL A 86 16.36 0.20 3.43
CA VAL A 86 17.24 0.42 2.27
C VAL A 86 18.31 1.46 2.63
N PRO A 87 19.62 1.14 2.52
CA PRO A 87 20.67 2.14 2.68
C PRO A 87 20.60 3.23 1.61
N PHE A 88 20.72 4.50 2.01
CA PHE A 88 20.70 5.64 1.08
C PHE A 88 21.68 5.53 -0.09
N ALA A 89 22.85 4.92 0.12
CA ALA A 89 23.85 4.74 -0.93
C ALA A 89 23.30 3.98 -2.16
N HIS A 90 22.35 3.07 -1.96
CA HIS A 90 21.71 2.30 -3.03
C HIS A 90 20.65 3.10 -3.78
N LEU A 91 20.19 4.21 -3.21
CA LEU A 91 19.21 5.12 -3.78
C LEU A 91 19.88 6.36 -4.41
N ALA A 92 21.21 6.42 -4.48
CA ALA A 92 21.93 7.59 -4.97
C ALA A 92 21.53 8.05 -6.40
N LYS A 93 20.98 7.15 -7.20
CA LYS A 93 20.46 7.44 -8.56
C LYS A 93 18.98 7.82 -8.58
N SER A 94 18.23 7.52 -7.52
CA SER A 94 16.83 7.86 -7.35
C SER A 94 16.71 9.16 -6.57
N ARG A 95 16.22 10.21 -7.22
CA ARG A 95 15.93 11.46 -6.50
C ARG A 95 14.67 11.26 -5.66
N PRO A 96 14.68 11.64 -4.37
CA PRO A 96 13.46 11.66 -3.58
C PRO A 96 12.50 12.69 -4.15
N GLU A 97 11.26 12.29 -4.31
CA GLU A 97 10.15 13.16 -4.66
C GLU A 97 9.24 13.29 -3.45
N THR A 98 9.20 14.50 -2.89
CA THR A 98 8.36 14.83 -1.75
C THR A 98 6.92 15.06 -2.20
N VAL A 99 5.98 14.41 -1.53
CA VAL A 99 4.54 14.60 -1.70
C VAL A 99 3.98 15.15 -0.40
N GLU A 100 3.41 16.35 -0.48
CA GLU A 100 2.72 16.99 0.63
C GLU A 100 1.22 16.66 0.58
N LEU A 101 0.70 16.20 1.71
CA LEU A 101 -0.65 15.69 1.85
C LEU A 101 -1.44 16.64 2.77
N GLU A 102 -1.71 17.87 2.32
CA GLU A 102 -2.33 18.94 3.12
C GLU A 102 -3.84 18.80 3.43
N ASN A 103 -4.69 18.46 2.45
CA ASN A 103 -6.16 18.63 2.47
C ASN A 103 -7.02 17.40 2.05
N GLY A 104 -6.55 16.17 2.21
CA GLY A 104 -7.19 14.92 1.75
C GLY A 104 -7.14 14.66 0.23
N GLY A 105 -7.39 13.42 -0.22
CA GLY A 105 -7.47 13.08 -1.66
C GLY A 105 -6.78 11.77 -2.11
N MET A 106 -7.04 11.26 -3.32
CA MET A 106 -6.42 10.00 -3.78
C MET A 106 -5.20 10.26 -4.68
N TYR A 107 -4.02 9.74 -4.31
CA TYR A 107 -2.78 9.78 -5.10
C TYR A 107 -2.47 8.39 -5.68
N ALA A 108 -2.81 8.13 -6.94
CA ALA A 108 -2.30 6.94 -7.62
C ALA A 108 -1.10 7.39 -8.49
N ARG A 109 0.09 6.85 -8.21
CA ARG A 109 1.24 7.00 -9.12
C ARG A 109 1.29 5.76 -10.00
N ASP A 110 1.19 6.00 -11.30
CA ASP A 110 0.98 4.95 -12.29
C ASP A 110 2.18 3.99 -12.39
N LEU A 111 1.85 2.71 -12.52
CA LEU A 111 2.72 1.58 -12.87
C LEU A 111 3.09 1.55 -14.37
N ALA A 112 2.50 2.42 -15.21
CA ALA A 112 2.92 2.62 -16.59
C ALA A 112 2.73 4.05 -17.13
N SER A 113 1.56 4.70 -17.03
CA SER A 113 1.38 6.10 -17.50
C SER A 113 -0.05 6.64 -17.22
N TYR A 114 -0.18 7.61 -16.31
CA TYR A 114 -1.29 8.58 -16.12
C TYR A 114 -2.39 8.46 -15.01
N THR A 115 -2.36 9.53 -14.18
CA THR A 115 -3.47 10.43 -13.76
C THR A 115 -4.16 10.26 -12.40
N LEU A 116 -4.00 11.32 -11.59
CA LEU A 116 -4.69 11.66 -10.34
C LEU A 116 -6.20 11.79 -10.53
N HIS A 117 -7.00 11.34 -9.56
CA HIS A 117 -8.24 12.07 -9.30
C HIS A 117 -8.42 12.28 -7.80
N MET A 118 -8.66 13.52 -7.42
CA MET A 118 -8.93 13.95 -6.05
C MET A 118 -10.39 13.65 -5.73
N VAL A 119 -10.64 12.95 -4.63
CA VAL A 119 -11.97 12.88 -4.02
C VAL A 119 -11.75 13.25 -2.56
N SER A 120 -12.37 14.35 -2.12
CA SER A 120 -12.28 14.82 -0.75
C SER A 120 -12.98 13.86 0.20
N ASP A 121 -12.32 13.51 1.30
CA ASP A 121 -12.88 13.19 2.63
C ASP A 121 -11.70 12.92 3.58
N ALA A 122 -11.29 13.91 4.38
CA ALA A 122 -10.37 13.89 5.55
C ALA A 122 -9.00 13.14 5.50
N TRP A 123 -8.76 12.25 4.55
CA TRP A 123 -7.60 11.34 4.45
C TRP A 123 -7.13 11.25 3.01
N TYR A 124 -5.82 11.10 2.82
CA TYR A 124 -5.28 10.80 1.49
C TYR A 124 -5.22 9.30 1.23
N ARG A 125 -5.55 8.86 0.02
CA ARG A 125 -5.53 7.45 -0.40
C ARG A 125 -4.50 7.24 -1.49
N VAL A 126 -3.42 6.51 -1.22
CA VAL A 126 -2.32 6.35 -2.17
C VAL A 126 -2.17 4.91 -2.63
N ILE A 127 -2.05 4.64 -3.94
CA ILE A 127 -1.75 3.29 -4.45
C ILE A 127 -0.35 3.30 -5.07
N THR A 128 0.52 2.39 -4.62
CA THR A 128 1.91 2.28 -5.07
C THR A 128 2.35 0.83 -5.24
N ASP A 129 3.35 0.61 -6.08
CA ASP A 129 4.14 -0.62 -6.09
C ASP A 129 4.78 -0.84 -4.69
N THR A 130 4.75 -2.06 -4.18
CA THR A 130 5.36 -2.44 -2.88
C THR A 130 6.88 -2.36 -2.89
N ARG A 131 7.51 -2.36 -4.06
CA ARG A 131 8.95 -2.23 -4.27
C ARG A 131 9.40 -0.77 -4.35
N LEU A 132 8.46 0.18 -4.45
CA LEU A 132 8.78 1.60 -4.46
C LEU A 132 9.29 2.01 -3.08
N ALA A 133 10.56 2.41 -3.01
CA ALA A 133 11.16 2.89 -1.78
C ALA A 133 10.54 4.20 -1.34
N PHE A 134 10.27 4.31 -0.04
CA PHE A 134 9.60 5.46 0.54
C PHE A 134 10.13 5.80 1.93
N ARG A 135 9.91 7.05 2.33
CA ARG A 135 10.25 7.57 3.65
C ARG A 135 9.12 8.44 4.19
N ILE A 136 8.68 8.16 5.41
CA ILE A 136 7.65 8.96 6.07
C ILE A 136 8.31 10.11 6.82
N VAL A 137 8.34 11.28 6.20
CA VAL A 137 8.99 12.47 6.79
C VAL A 137 8.15 13.02 7.95
N LYS A 138 6.83 13.03 7.80
CA LYS A 138 5.89 13.55 8.82
C LYS A 138 4.53 12.86 8.73
N GLY A 139 3.88 12.69 9.87
CA GLY A 139 2.50 12.21 9.97
C GLY A 139 2.40 10.69 10.14
N LEU A 140 1.24 10.14 9.75
CA LEU A 140 0.87 8.75 9.98
C LEU A 140 0.15 8.17 8.75
N ALA A 141 0.45 6.91 8.45
CA ALA A 141 -0.19 6.13 7.41
C ALA A 141 -0.75 4.81 7.92
N ILE A 142 -1.91 4.41 7.43
CA ILE A 142 -2.40 3.04 7.48
C ILE A 142 -2.17 2.42 6.11
N MET A 143 -1.33 1.40 6.02
CA MET A 143 -0.98 0.76 4.75
C MET A 143 -1.58 -0.63 4.67
N PHE A 144 -2.20 -0.93 3.53
CA PHE A 144 -2.87 -2.18 3.18
C PHE A 144 -2.17 -2.76 1.96
N VAL A 145 -1.55 -3.93 2.08
CA VAL A 145 -0.81 -4.55 0.98
C VAL A 145 -1.63 -5.67 0.37
N PHE A 146 -1.93 -5.53 -0.93
CA PHE A 146 -2.62 -6.51 -1.74
C PHE A 146 -1.62 -7.23 -2.63
N ALA A 147 -1.59 -8.55 -2.59
CA ALA A 147 -0.64 -9.36 -3.35
C ALA A 147 -1.37 -10.42 -4.19
N THR A 148 -0.68 -10.93 -5.21
CA THR A 148 -1.19 -12.04 -6.03
C THR A 148 -1.36 -13.30 -5.20
N ARG A 149 -2.08 -14.29 -5.74
CA ARG A 149 -2.29 -15.56 -5.05
C ARG A 149 -0.97 -16.31 -4.83
N GLU A 150 -0.09 -16.23 -5.81
CA GLU A 150 1.23 -16.84 -5.85
C GLU A 150 2.09 -16.28 -4.73
N GLU A 151 2.11 -14.96 -4.59
CA GLU A 151 2.84 -14.25 -3.54
C GLU A 151 2.29 -14.57 -2.14
N LEU A 152 0.96 -14.50 -1.96
CA LEU A 152 0.32 -14.76 -0.66
C LEU A 152 0.51 -16.19 -0.14
N ARG A 153 0.78 -17.17 -1.00
CA ARG A 153 1.10 -18.55 -0.56
C ARG A 153 2.36 -18.61 0.29
N GLY A 154 3.31 -17.70 0.05
CA GLY A 154 4.53 -17.59 0.85
C GLY A 154 4.35 -16.77 2.14
N TRP A 155 3.27 -16.00 2.26
CA TRP A 155 3.07 -15.07 3.36
C TRP A 155 2.38 -15.73 4.55
N ALA A 156 2.89 -15.44 5.75
CA ALA A 156 2.19 -15.78 6.97
C ALA A 156 0.82 -15.09 7.02
N LYS A 157 -0.21 -15.83 7.45
CA LYS A 157 -1.54 -15.25 7.64
C LYS A 157 -1.53 -14.28 8.83
N MET A 158 -2.16 -13.12 8.67
CA MET A 158 -2.40 -12.26 9.83
C MET A 158 -3.47 -12.89 10.73
N VAL A 159 -3.15 -12.99 12.02
CA VAL A 159 -4.05 -13.55 13.02
C VAL A 159 -4.87 -12.42 13.63
N LEU A 160 -6.18 -12.46 13.40
CA LEU A 160 -7.15 -11.50 13.91
C LEU A 160 -7.81 -12.02 15.18
N PRO A 161 -8.18 -11.13 16.13
CA PRO A 161 -8.98 -11.52 17.28
C PRO A 161 -10.33 -12.09 16.83
N LYS A 162 -10.82 -13.08 17.55
CA LYS A 162 -12.12 -13.69 17.27
C LYS A 162 -13.23 -12.74 17.72
N ASP A 163 -13.83 -12.04 16.76
CA ASP A 163 -14.92 -11.12 16.97
C ASP A 163 -15.92 -11.22 15.82
N ARG A 164 -17.21 -11.35 16.14
CA ARG A 164 -18.26 -11.55 15.12
C ARG A 164 -18.37 -10.38 14.16
N GLY A 165 -18.12 -9.16 14.62
CA GLY A 165 -18.11 -7.96 13.79
C GLY A 165 -16.96 -8.00 12.79
N LEU A 166 -15.76 -8.37 13.27
CA LEU A 166 -14.58 -8.50 12.42
C LEU A 166 -14.70 -9.66 11.43
N GLU A 167 -15.22 -10.81 11.84
CA GLU A 167 -15.52 -11.95 10.96
C GLU A 167 -16.47 -11.55 9.83
N LYS A 168 -17.54 -10.83 10.16
CA LYS A 168 -18.49 -10.31 9.18
C LYS A 168 -17.83 -9.33 8.22
N MET A 169 -17.06 -8.37 8.73
CA MET A 169 -16.34 -7.38 7.91
C MET A 169 -15.38 -8.06 6.94
N VAL A 170 -14.61 -9.05 7.41
CA VAL A 170 -13.68 -9.81 6.58
C VAL A 170 -14.41 -10.60 5.49
N ALA A 171 -15.57 -11.20 5.81
CA ALA A 171 -16.40 -11.89 4.83
C ALA A 171 -16.94 -10.93 3.75
N GLU A 172 -17.32 -9.71 4.13
CA GLU A 172 -17.83 -8.66 3.22
C GLU A 172 -16.75 -8.03 2.33
N MET A 173 -15.48 -8.08 2.74
CA MET A 173 -14.35 -7.62 1.92
C MET A 173 -14.09 -8.52 0.70
N GLY A 174 -14.53 -9.78 0.76
CA GLY A 174 -14.36 -10.75 -0.30
C GLY A 174 -15.20 -10.44 -1.54
N THR A 175 -14.56 -10.44 -2.71
CA THR A 175 -15.22 -10.47 -4.02
C THR A 175 -14.70 -11.66 -4.84
N LEU A 176 -15.19 -11.83 -6.07
CA LEU A 176 -14.64 -12.82 -7.00
C LEU A 176 -13.16 -12.59 -7.32
N LYS A 177 -12.68 -11.34 -7.22
CA LYS A 177 -11.32 -10.92 -7.59
C LYS A 177 -10.46 -10.47 -6.39
N ILE A 178 -11.08 -10.16 -5.25
CA ILE A 178 -10.37 -9.66 -4.07
C ILE A 178 -10.64 -10.59 -2.89
N GLY A 179 -9.58 -11.12 -2.31
CA GLY A 179 -9.63 -11.94 -1.10
C GLY A 179 -8.93 -11.32 0.10
N VAL A 180 -8.74 -12.14 1.13
CA VAL A 180 -8.01 -11.82 2.36
C VAL A 180 -7.08 -12.97 2.72
N ASN A 181 -5.95 -12.66 3.36
CA ASN A 181 -5.00 -13.65 3.87
C ASN A 181 -4.96 -13.66 5.41
N PHE A 182 -6.13 -13.85 6.03
CA PHE A 182 -6.28 -13.80 7.49
C PHE A 182 -6.61 -15.17 8.08
N ALA A 183 -6.32 -15.33 9.36
CA ALA A 183 -6.82 -16.38 10.22
C ALA A 183 -7.43 -15.72 11.47
N PHE A 184 -8.39 -16.37 12.11
CA PHE A 184 -8.91 -15.92 13.41
C PHE A 184 -8.24 -16.71 14.53
N GLN A 185 -8.06 -16.08 15.69
CA GLN A 185 -7.65 -16.78 16.91
C GLN A 185 -8.64 -17.93 17.19
N ASN A 186 -8.11 -19.09 17.57
CA ASN A 186 -8.90 -20.26 17.91
C ASN A 186 -9.82 -19.99 19.10
#